data_AF-A0A3N4JCC4-F1
#
_entry.id   AF-A0A3N4JCC4-F1
#
_cell.length_a   1.000
_cell.length_b   1.000
_cell.length_c   1.000
_cell.angle_alpha   90.00
_cell.angle_beta   90.00
_cell.angle_gamma   90.00
#
_symmetry.space_group_name_H-M   'P 1'
#
loop_
_entity.id
_entity.type
_entity.pdbx_description
1 polymer ?
#
loop_
_entity_poly.entity_id
_entity_poly.type
_entity_poly.pdbx_seq_one_letter_code
_entity_poly.pdbx_strand_id
1 'polypeptide(L)'
;MAMAIKTGVKRAEVSVVIGLTVDVMMSLSTGIFKQTTIMDEGSRTIYLDMQATTLTDPCTLDAILPIYTAYPKGILFTTGATGSNHMSIKYVARLYKSKKHIIASQTEHNCVLDLCQHLQDEGYDITYLPIENNGLINLEHFEKEICPDTALVSIMTVNNEIEVIQQMEEIRKLYRKHGVFFRTNGVQVMGKIPVEVSKWNVDWVSISSPKVYGLKRIGACYIRCRLKVRISPLISGGGQEHVLRSGTLAPSLVIGFGEAHRIAQEEIEYTRTSEPFFSQHSICPSTMQGDNYMRKSYHNKQPKQFTRTFRTMSYTKADTKKGKLHNTKEDQKTDKKRRNLKWTTSYSKITIREAENLLGIRLALRGISVKLMLEGKHGLLGPDAILEAKREVYKGLVRYLDAGGYPTESDPDFKEANINDIVAFTIYPILALFKHETTRKLHLSREKEIISKDSSTSGMREFVVMDYISHNEMKYVLIVEAKKVSLGDARNQCFLSLKDMRDCNGGGTVYGFVTMGDSWRMISFDGEFKLSNKIELLFDSMGEDEEQWMADYSILVQCLNVALSNGAKDLVEVV
;
A
#
# COMPACT_ATOMS: atom_id res chain seq x y z
N MET A 1 10.65 24.44 -23.09
CA MET A 1 10.16 25.53 -22.23
C MET A 1 9.16 26.32 -23.06
N ALA A 2 7.87 26.21 -22.74
CA ALA A 2 6.74 27.11 -23.08
C ALA A 2 5.40 26.33 -23.03
N MET A 3 4.93 26.04 -21.81
CA MET A 3 3.50 26.12 -21.45
C MET A 3 3.42 26.07 -19.92
N ALA A 4 3.63 27.23 -19.30
CA ALA A 4 3.14 27.46 -17.95
C ALA A 4 1.66 27.83 -18.10
N ILE A 5 0.74 26.95 -17.72
CA ILE A 5 -0.65 27.34 -17.52
C ILE A 5 -1.13 26.70 -16.22
N LYS A 6 -1.40 27.58 -15.25
CA LYS A 6 -2.06 27.33 -13.97
C LYS A 6 -3.20 26.32 -14.12
N THR A 7 -3.12 25.21 -13.41
CA THR A 7 -4.29 24.37 -13.14
C THR A 7 -5.02 24.92 -11.91
N GLY A 8 -6.36 25.01 -12.00
CA GLY A 8 -7.23 25.26 -10.86
C GLY A 8 -7.68 26.69 -10.49
N VAL A 9 -7.37 27.77 -11.23
CA VAL A 9 -7.83 29.14 -10.85
C VAL A 9 -8.93 29.68 -11.78
N LYS A 10 -10.06 30.14 -11.19
CA LYS A 10 -11.15 30.84 -11.88
C LYS A 10 -10.61 32.01 -12.72
N ARG A 11 -11.13 32.14 -13.97
CA ARG A 11 -10.81 33.23 -14.90
C ARG A 11 -11.06 34.60 -14.26
N ALA A 12 -9.98 35.34 -13.99
CA ALA A 12 -9.94 36.77 -14.22
C ALA A 12 -9.15 36.99 -15.53
N GLU A 13 -9.63 37.93 -16.33
CA GLU A 13 -9.35 38.17 -17.75
C GLU A 13 -7.86 38.15 -18.14
N VAL A 14 -7.50 37.41 -19.18
CA VAL A 14 -6.19 37.53 -19.85
C VAL A 14 -6.40 37.55 -21.36
N SER A 15 -5.97 38.65 -21.97
CA SER A 15 -5.97 38.92 -23.42
C SER A 15 -4.92 38.09 -24.16
N VAL A 16 -5.29 37.55 -25.32
CA VAL A 16 -4.47 36.65 -26.15
C VAL A 16 -3.61 37.44 -27.13
N VAL A 17 -2.32 37.13 -27.22
CA VAL A 17 -1.44 37.51 -28.35
C VAL A 17 -1.10 36.26 -29.16
N ILE A 18 -1.29 36.33 -30.47
CA ILE A 18 -1.25 35.23 -31.43
C ILE A 18 0.15 35.11 -32.04
N GLY A 19 0.68 33.89 -32.08
CA GLY A 19 1.73 33.51 -33.03
C GLY A 19 2.29 32.14 -32.70
N LEU A 20 1.92 31.10 -33.46
CA LEU A 20 2.68 29.84 -33.58
C LEU A 20 2.25 29.03 -34.81
N THR A 21 3.20 28.20 -35.26
CA THR A 21 3.48 27.70 -36.62
C THR A 21 2.81 26.38 -37.03
N VAL A 22 3.00 26.05 -38.31
CA VAL A 22 2.34 25.06 -39.21
C VAL A 22 2.23 23.60 -38.72
N ASP A 23 2.97 23.15 -37.69
CA ASP A 23 3.00 21.74 -37.28
C ASP A 23 1.71 21.22 -36.60
N VAL A 24 0.78 22.10 -36.25
CA VAL A 24 -0.51 21.75 -35.63
C VAL A 24 -1.53 21.19 -36.64
N MET A 25 -1.24 21.25 -37.95
CA MET A 25 -2.17 20.83 -39.02
C MET A 25 -2.32 19.32 -39.24
N MET A 26 -1.51 18.46 -38.60
CA MET A 26 -1.54 17.01 -38.86
C MET A 26 -2.61 16.21 -38.09
N SER A 27 -3.39 16.87 -37.22
CA SER A 27 -4.46 16.24 -36.45
C SER A 27 -5.81 16.62 -37.08
N LEU A 28 -6.46 15.65 -37.73
CA LEU A 28 -7.80 15.79 -38.33
C LEU A 28 -8.81 16.32 -37.29
N SER A 29 -8.63 15.94 -36.03
CA SER A 29 -9.42 16.41 -34.90
C SER A 29 -9.30 17.92 -34.71
N THR A 30 -8.13 18.52 -34.88
CA THR A 30 -7.93 19.96 -34.67
C THR A 30 -8.64 20.82 -35.74
N GLY A 31 -8.75 20.29 -36.97
CA GLY A 31 -9.50 20.94 -38.05
C GLY A 31 -11.01 20.96 -37.80
N ILE A 32 -11.55 19.85 -37.30
CA ILE A 32 -12.96 19.72 -36.92
C ILE A 32 -13.29 20.67 -35.77
N PHE A 33 -12.39 20.79 -34.79
CA PHE A 33 -12.53 21.72 -33.66
C PHE A 33 -12.80 23.15 -34.12
N LYS A 34 -12.05 23.65 -35.12
CA LYS A 34 -12.16 25.02 -35.60
C LYS A 34 -13.51 25.33 -36.25
N GLN A 35 -14.17 24.33 -36.83
CA GLN A 35 -15.51 24.47 -37.41
C GLN A 35 -16.60 24.41 -36.34
N THR A 36 -16.42 23.62 -35.28
CA THR A 36 -17.40 23.48 -34.20
C THR A 36 -17.39 24.61 -33.16
N THR A 37 -16.28 25.33 -32.98
CA THR A 37 -16.25 26.50 -32.07
C THR A 37 -16.92 27.75 -32.64
N ILE A 38 -17.24 27.76 -33.94
CA ILE A 38 -17.94 28.87 -34.63
C ILE A 38 -19.41 28.48 -34.87
N MET A 39 -20.02 27.81 -33.89
CA MET A 39 -21.47 27.63 -33.87
C MET A 39 -22.04 28.57 -32.82
N ASP A 40 -22.70 29.61 -33.32
CA ASP A 40 -23.51 30.54 -32.56
C ASP A 40 -24.61 29.80 -31.79
N GLU A 41 -24.86 30.29 -30.57
CA GLU A 41 -26.04 30.09 -29.74
C GLU A 41 -26.37 28.67 -29.19
N GLY A 42 -26.28 28.55 -27.86
CA GLY A 42 -27.32 27.85 -27.08
C GLY A 42 -27.03 26.48 -26.47
N SER A 43 -26.11 25.66 -27.02
CA SER A 43 -25.84 24.34 -26.44
C SER A 43 -24.35 24.01 -26.41
N ARG A 44 -23.76 23.99 -25.20
CA ARG A 44 -22.45 23.34 -25.00
C ARG A 44 -22.64 21.84 -25.21
N THR A 45 -22.00 21.27 -26.23
CA THR A 45 -21.92 19.82 -26.40
C THR A 45 -21.31 19.21 -25.14
N ILE A 46 -22.04 18.30 -24.50
CA ILE A 46 -21.59 17.58 -23.31
C ILE A 46 -20.52 16.57 -23.76
N TYR A 47 -19.24 16.91 -23.57
CA TYR A 47 -18.08 16.07 -23.92
C TYR A 47 -17.81 14.99 -22.84
N LEU A 48 -18.83 14.22 -22.43
CA LEU A 48 -18.66 13.16 -21.42
C LEU A 48 -17.68 12.08 -21.90
N ASP A 49 -17.72 11.73 -23.19
CA ASP A 49 -16.83 10.72 -23.77
C ASP A 49 -15.38 11.23 -23.78
N MET A 50 -15.13 12.41 -24.34
CA MET A 50 -13.77 12.96 -24.45
C MET A 50 -13.12 13.26 -23.07
N GLN A 51 -13.90 13.67 -22.06
CA GLN A 51 -13.43 13.84 -20.68
C GLN A 51 -13.12 12.48 -20.01
N ALA A 52 -13.89 11.43 -20.31
CA ALA A 52 -13.69 10.11 -19.74
C ALA A 52 -12.62 9.27 -20.46
N THR A 53 -12.36 9.51 -21.74
CA THR A 53 -11.49 8.66 -22.56
C THR A 53 -10.10 9.23 -22.80
N THR A 54 -9.86 10.50 -22.45
CA THR A 54 -8.63 11.22 -22.81
C THR A 54 -7.96 11.79 -21.58
N LEU A 55 -6.63 11.68 -21.48
CA LEU A 55 -5.80 12.24 -20.40
C LEU A 55 -5.82 13.79 -20.34
N THR A 56 -6.71 14.45 -21.08
CA THR A 56 -6.88 15.90 -21.14
C THR A 56 -7.86 16.44 -20.10
N ASP A 57 -8.57 15.56 -19.38
CA ASP A 57 -9.33 15.97 -18.20
C ASP A 57 -8.39 16.61 -17.17
N PRO A 58 -8.63 17.86 -16.72
CA PRO A 58 -7.73 18.58 -15.82
C PRO A 58 -7.44 17.83 -14.51
N CYS A 59 -8.42 17.15 -13.92
CA CYS A 59 -8.23 16.40 -12.67
C CYS A 59 -7.34 15.16 -12.90
N THR A 60 -7.56 14.46 -14.01
CA THR A 60 -6.72 13.35 -14.44
C THR A 60 -5.31 13.84 -14.77
N LEU A 61 -5.19 14.99 -15.44
CA LEU A 61 -3.92 15.61 -15.83
C LEU A 61 -3.10 16.07 -14.61
N ASP A 62 -3.75 16.67 -13.62
CA ASP A 62 -3.13 17.08 -12.36
C ASP A 62 -2.63 15.86 -11.55
N ALA A 63 -3.41 14.78 -11.49
CA ALA A 63 -3.04 13.56 -10.77
C ALA A 63 -1.91 12.76 -11.45
N ILE A 64 -1.81 12.79 -12.78
CA ILE A 64 -0.73 12.12 -13.53
C ILE A 64 0.51 13.01 -13.68
N LEU A 65 0.39 14.33 -13.45
CA LEU A 65 1.48 15.29 -13.62
C LEU A 65 2.74 14.85 -12.87
N PRO A 66 2.69 14.41 -11.59
CA PRO A 66 3.86 13.92 -10.85
C PRO A 66 4.58 12.76 -11.57
N ILE A 67 3.85 11.83 -12.19
CA ILE A 67 4.43 10.72 -12.95
C ILE A 67 5.13 11.24 -14.21
N TYR A 68 4.47 12.13 -14.94
CA TYR A 68 5.02 12.73 -16.14
C TYR A 68 6.18 13.71 -15.83
N THR A 69 6.26 14.27 -14.62
CA THR A 69 7.38 15.10 -14.16
C THR A 69 8.54 14.27 -13.62
N ALA A 70 8.27 13.16 -12.93
CA ALA A 70 9.30 12.22 -12.47
C ALA A 70 9.92 11.43 -13.64
N TYR A 71 9.11 11.12 -14.65
CA TYR A 71 9.52 10.45 -15.89
C TYR A 71 9.16 11.33 -17.09
N PRO A 72 9.93 12.40 -17.37
CA PRO A 72 9.61 13.34 -18.43
C PRO A 72 9.64 12.63 -19.79
N LYS A 73 8.42 12.42 -20.31
CA LYS A 73 8.08 11.90 -21.63
C LYS A 73 8.32 10.39 -21.80
N GLY A 74 7.36 9.71 -22.44
CA GLY A 74 7.47 8.31 -22.86
C GLY A 74 6.80 7.28 -21.96
N ILE A 75 5.98 7.70 -21.00
CA ILE A 75 5.12 6.78 -20.26
C ILE A 75 3.95 6.34 -21.15
N LEU A 76 3.78 5.03 -21.28
CA LEU A 76 2.60 4.41 -21.90
C LEU A 76 1.82 3.57 -20.89
N PHE A 77 0.52 3.79 -20.78
CA PHE A 77 -0.33 3.02 -19.86
C PHE A 77 -0.65 1.62 -20.40
N THR A 78 -0.64 0.64 -19.48
CA THR A 78 -0.90 -0.77 -19.77
C THR A 78 -1.82 -1.36 -18.71
N THR A 79 -2.29 -2.59 -18.92
CA THR A 79 -3.12 -3.30 -17.95
C THR A 79 -2.33 -3.82 -16.73
N GLY A 80 -1.03 -3.54 -16.64
CA GLY A 80 -0.15 -3.97 -15.54
C GLY A 80 1.24 -4.39 -16.00
N ALA A 81 2.08 -4.81 -15.04
CA ALA A 81 3.43 -5.31 -15.28
C ALA A 81 3.54 -6.31 -16.44
N THR A 82 2.66 -7.32 -16.48
CA THR A 82 2.64 -8.34 -17.53
C THR A 82 2.43 -7.72 -18.91
N GLY A 83 1.48 -6.79 -19.02
CA GLY A 83 1.20 -6.08 -20.27
C GLY A 83 2.39 -5.24 -20.74
N SER A 84 3.03 -4.51 -19.83
CA SER A 84 4.26 -3.74 -20.12
C SER A 84 5.42 -4.65 -20.54
N ASN A 85 5.59 -5.77 -19.84
CA ASN A 85 6.64 -6.74 -20.15
C ASN A 85 6.46 -7.36 -21.54
N HIS A 86 5.23 -7.77 -21.85
CA HIS A 86 4.91 -8.36 -23.14
C HIS A 86 5.03 -7.36 -24.28
N MET A 87 4.52 -6.15 -24.08
CA MET A 87 4.61 -5.08 -25.06
C MET A 87 6.06 -4.75 -25.41
N SER A 88 6.90 -4.47 -24.40
CA SER A 88 8.30 -4.09 -24.63
C SER A 88 9.10 -5.14 -25.40
N ILE A 89 8.96 -6.42 -25.02
CA ILE A 89 9.68 -7.53 -25.67
C ILE A 89 9.16 -7.73 -27.09
N LYS A 90 7.85 -7.84 -27.29
CA LYS A 90 7.28 -8.07 -28.63
C LYS A 90 7.51 -6.87 -29.57
N TYR A 91 7.62 -5.65 -29.05
CA TYR A 91 7.95 -4.47 -29.85
C TYR A 91 9.35 -4.53 -30.43
N VAL A 92 10.35 -4.85 -29.60
CA VAL A 92 11.70 -5.02 -30.11
C VAL A 92 11.80 -6.22 -31.05
N ALA A 93 11.12 -7.32 -30.71
CA ALA A 93 11.07 -8.51 -31.56
C ALA A 93 10.51 -8.20 -32.96
N ARG A 94 9.42 -7.43 -33.04
CA ARG A 94 8.78 -7.04 -34.33
C ARG A 94 9.51 -5.93 -35.07
N LEU A 95 10.35 -5.18 -34.39
CA LEU A 95 11.07 -4.05 -34.97
C LEU A 95 12.15 -4.51 -35.94
N TYR A 96 12.84 -5.60 -35.62
CA TYR A 96 13.85 -6.21 -36.49
C TYR A 96 13.29 -7.45 -37.17
N LYS A 97 13.33 -7.48 -38.51
CA LYS A 97 13.01 -8.70 -39.26
C LYS A 97 14.16 -9.71 -39.28
N SER A 98 15.40 -9.23 -39.17
CA SER A 98 16.62 -10.04 -39.27
C SER A 98 17.20 -10.45 -37.91
N LYS A 99 17.15 -9.57 -36.90
CA LYS A 99 17.69 -9.86 -35.57
C LYS A 99 16.71 -10.69 -34.76
N LYS A 100 17.05 -11.96 -34.53
CA LYS A 100 16.19 -12.93 -33.85
C LYS A 100 16.73 -13.43 -32.51
N HIS A 101 17.82 -12.87 -32.00
CA HIS A 101 18.39 -13.27 -30.71
C HIS A 101 17.95 -12.33 -29.58
N ILE A 102 17.46 -12.89 -28.47
CA ILE A 102 17.08 -12.15 -27.24
C ILE A 102 17.82 -12.78 -26.06
N ILE A 103 18.38 -11.94 -25.20
CA ILE A 103 19.04 -12.37 -23.98
C ILE A 103 18.13 -12.03 -22.79
N ALA A 104 17.85 -12.99 -21.93
CA ALA A 104 17.04 -12.81 -20.71
C ALA A 104 17.76 -13.41 -19.49
N SER A 105 17.59 -12.84 -18.29
CA SER A 105 18.05 -13.52 -17.07
C SER A 105 17.19 -14.75 -16.77
N GLN A 106 17.80 -15.84 -16.28
CA GLN A 106 17.07 -17.02 -15.78
C GLN A 106 16.15 -16.69 -14.61
N THR A 107 16.44 -15.62 -13.87
CA THR A 107 15.67 -15.15 -12.71
C THR A 107 14.71 -14.00 -13.06
N GLU A 108 14.34 -13.87 -14.33
CA GLU A 108 13.23 -13.01 -14.73
C GLU A 108 11.89 -13.50 -14.13
N HIS A 109 10.88 -12.63 -14.14
CA HIS A 109 9.55 -12.99 -13.67
C HIS A 109 8.89 -13.93 -14.69
N ASN A 110 8.05 -14.88 -14.25
CA ASN A 110 7.40 -15.85 -15.14
C ASN A 110 6.75 -15.24 -16.38
N CYS A 111 6.13 -14.06 -16.27
CA CYS A 111 5.54 -13.40 -17.44
C CYS A 111 6.54 -13.06 -18.57
N VAL A 112 7.83 -12.90 -18.25
CA VAL A 112 8.91 -12.70 -19.22
C VAL A 112 9.42 -14.05 -19.72
N LEU A 113 9.66 -15.00 -18.81
CA LEU A 113 10.14 -16.35 -19.17
C LEU A 113 9.16 -17.09 -20.09
N ASP A 114 7.86 -17.10 -19.75
CA ASP A 114 6.80 -17.71 -20.56
C ASP A 114 6.69 -17.05 -21.94
N LEU A 115 6.92 -15.73 -22.01
CA LEU A 115 6.94 -15.02 -23.29
C LEU A 115 8.17 -15.36 -24.11
N CYS A 116 9.34 -15.44 -23.48
CA CYS A 116 10.56 -15.88 -24.14
C CYS A 116 10.39 -17.28 -24.72
N GLN A 117 9.80 -18.21 -23.96
CA GLN A 117 9.47 -19.55 -24.44
C GLN A 117 8.53 -19.50 -25.64
N HIS A 118 7.47 -18.69 -25.58
CA HIS A 118 6.57 -18.51 -26.72
C HIS A 118 7.27 -17.92 -27.96
N LEU A 119 8.23 -17.01 -27.77
CA LEU A 119 9.03 -16.47 -28.88
C LEU A 119 10.02 -17.51 -29.45
N GLN A 120 10.49 -18.47 -28.66
CA GLN A 120 11.25 -19.62 -29.18
C GLN A 120 10.41 -20.42 -30.16
N ASP A 121 9.13 -20.65 -29.84
CA ASP A 121 8.19 -21.33 -30.75
C ASP A 121 7.95 -20.52 -32.04
N GLU A 122 8.04 -19.18 -31.97
CA GLU A 122 8.01 -18.27 -33.13
C GLU A 122 9.37 -18.18 -33.88
N GLY A 123 10.37 -18.94 -33.45
CA GLY A 123 11.68 -19.04 -34.08
C GLY A 123 12.69 -17.95 -33.69
N TYR A 124 12.53 -17.32 -32.52
CA TYR A 124 13.57 -16.51 -31.90
C TYR A 124 14.56 -17.39 -31.13
N ASP A 125 15.82 -17.01 -31.16
CA ASP A 125 16.85 -17.60 -30.30
C ASP A 125 16.86 -16.88 -28.96
N ILE A 126 16.76 -17.63 -27.86
CA ILE A 126 16.73 -17.05 -26.50
C ILE A 126 17.88 -17.61 -25.69
N THR A 127 18.77 -16.71 -25.28
CA THR A 127 19.83 -17.02 -24.31
C THR A 127 19.37 -16.66 -22.91
N TYR A 128 19.29 -17.66 -22.03
CA TYR A 128 18.97 -17.47 -20.63
C TYR A 128 20.26 -17.36 -19.79
N LEU A 129 20.60 -16.15 -19.36
CA LEU A 129 21.80 -15.88 -18.58
C LEU A 129 21.73 -16.54 -17.20
N PRO A 130 22.71 -17.38 -16.84
CA PRO A 130 22.82 -17.91 -15.50
C PRO A 130 23.15 -16.80 -14.50
N ILE A 131 22.75 -17.03 -13.25
CA ILE A 131 23.12 -16.19 -12.12
C ILE A 131 24.17 -16.89 -11.26
N GLU A 132 24.98 -16.10 -10.57
CA GLU A 132 25.91 -16.56 -9.55
C GLU A 132 25.16 -16.93 -8.26
N ASN A 133 25.83 -17.59 -7.32
CA ASN A 133 25.24 -17.99 -6.03
C ASN A 133 24.74 -16.82 -5.16
N ASN A 134 25.18 -15.60 -5.46
CA ASN A 134 24.71 -14.36 -4.82
C ASN A 134 23.51 -13.73 -5.54
N GLY A 135 22.99 -14.36 -6.60
CA GLY A 135 21.87 -13.87 -7.41
C GLY A 135 22.23 -12.82 -8.46
N LEU A 136 23.49 -12.41 -8.57
CA LEU A 136 23.95 -11.44 -9.57
C LEU A 136 24.25 -12.12 -10.90
N ILE A 137 24.08 -11.37 -11.99
CA ILE A 137 24.49 -11.83 -13.33
C ILE A 137 26.02 -11.75 -13.44
N ASN A 138 26.62 -12.80 -13.99
CA ASN A 138 28.03 -12.77 -14.36
C ASN A 138 28.24 -11.88 -15.59
N LEU A 139 28.88 -10.71 -15.38
CA LEU A 139 29.08 -9.70 -16.40
C LEU A 139 30.01 -10.16 -17.54
N GLU A 140 31.03 -10.95 -17.23
CA GLU A 140 31.97 -11.47 -18.24
C GLU A 140 31.30 -12.49 -19.16
N HIS A 141 30.43 -13.32 -18.60
CA HIS A 141 29.64 -14.26 -19.38
C HIS A 141 28.61 -13.50 -20.24
N PHE A 142 27.89 -12.54 -19.64
CA PHE A 142 26.92 -11.72 -20.35
C PHE A 142 27.52 -11.00 -21.56
N GLU A 143 28.72 -10.43 -21.46
CA GLU A 143 29.39 -9.76 -22.58
C GLU A 143 29.65 -10.70 -23.76
N LYS A 144 29.96 -11.97 -23.51
CA LYS A 144 30.22 -12.98 -24.55
C LYS A 144 28.98 -13.44 -25.29
N GLU A 145 27.81 -13.38 -24.65
CA GLU A 145 26.53 -13.77 -25.26
C GLU A 145 25.99 -12.72 -26.24
N ILE A 146 26.52 -11.49 -26.21
CA ILE A 146 26.08 -10.42 -27.10
C ILE A 146 26.70 -10.63 -28.48
N CYS A 147 25.84 -10.84 -29.47
CA CYS A 147 26.23 -11.06 -30.86
C CYS A 147 25.56 -10.04 -31.81
N PRO A 148 25.98 -9.95 -33.08
CA PRO A 148 25.37 -9.02 -34.04
C PRO A 148 23.85 -9.18 -34.23
N ASP A 149 23.35 -10.41 -34.04
CA ASP A 149 21.94 -10.77 -34.16
C ASP A 149 21.12 -10.49 -32.90
N THR A 150 21.77 -10.09 -31.79
CA THR A 150 21.08 -9.71 -30.56
C THR A 150 20.22 -8.47 -30.79
N ALA A 151 18.91 -8.62 -30.64
CA ALA A 151 17.93 -7.56 -30.73
C ALA A 151 17.68 -6.89 -29.37
N LEU A 152 17.57 -7.69 -28.31
CA LEU A 152 17.10 -7.26 -27.00
C LEU A 152 17.84 -7.96 -25.86
N VAL A 153 18.11 -7.21 -24.80
CA VAL A 153 18.48 -7.71 -23.47
C VAL A 153 17.36 -7.39 -22.49
N SER A 154 16.89 -8.38 -21.75
CA SER A 154 15.94 -8.26 -20.63
C SER A 154 16.59 -8.70 -19.32
N ILE A 155 16.75 -7.75 -18.41
CA ILE A 155 17.22 -8.02 -17.05
C ILE A 155 16.32 -7.28 -16.08
N MET A 156 15.71 -8.00 -15.13
CA MET A 156 14.94 -7.41 -14.05
C MET A 156 15.86 -6.70 -13.06
N THR A 157 15.56 -5.44 -12.72
CA THR A 157 16.41 -4.65 -11.81
C THR A 157 16.44 -5.24 -10.40
N VAL A 158 15.29 -5.63 -9.86
CA VAL A 158 15.17 -6.24 -8.52
C VAL A 158 14.35 -7.50 -8.63
N ASN A 159 14.94 -8.63 -8.26
CA ASN A 159 14.25 -9.91 -8.35
C ASN A 159 13.10 -9.99 -7.32
N ASN A 160 11.96 -10.56 -7.72
CA ASN A 160 10.77 -10.63 -6.88
C ASN A 160 10.76 -11.74 -5.80
N GLU A 161 11.73 -12.65 -5.82
CA GLU A 161 11.82 -13.79 -4.89
C GLU A 161 12.97 -13.62 -3.89
N ILE A 162 14.16 -13.27 -4.38
CA ILE A 162 15.38 -13.14 -3.57
C ILE A 162 15.79 -11.68 -3.31
N GLU A 163 15.06 -10.71 -3.89
CA GLU A 163 15.26 -9.26 -3.69
C GLU A 163 16.64 -8.72 -4.07
N VAL A 164 17.44 -9.50 -4.80
CA VAL A 164 18.75 -9.08 -5.31
C VAL A 164 18.58 -7.97 -6.35
N ILE A 165 19.40 -6.93 -6.20
CA ILE A 165 19.46 -5.76 -7.08
C ILE A 165 20.59 -5.95 -8.10
N GLN A 166 20.27 -5.90 -9.39
CA GLN A 166 21.25 -5.99 -10.47
C GLN A 166 21.97 -4.65 -10.69
N GLN A 167 23.24 -4.72 -11.10
CA GLN A 167 24.10 -3.55 -11.33
C GLN A 167 23.82 -2.94 -12.72
N MET A 168 22.68 -2.27 -12.88
CA MET A 168 22.16 -1.80 -14.17
C MET A 168 23.11 -0.88 -14.94
N GLU A 169 23.84 0.00 -14.23
CA GLU A 169 24.81 0.91 -14.84
C GLU A 169 26.00 0.17 -15.44
N GLU A 170 26.53 -0.84 -14.75
CA GLU A 170 27.63 -1.67 -15.25
C GLU A 170 27.19 -2.56 -16.41
N ILE A 171 26.01 -3.18 -16.28
CA ILE A 171 25.41 -4.00 -17.34
C ILE A 171 25.33 -3.21 -18.65
N ARG A 172 24.82 -1.99 -18.63
CA ARG A 172 24.66 -1.18 -19.86
C ARG A 172 25.99 -0.77 -20.48
N LYS A 173 27.07 -0.60 -19.71
CA LYS A 173 28.39 -0.21 -20.26
C LYS A 173 28.93 -1.26 -21.22
N LEU A 174 28.67 -2.54 -20.97
CA LEU A 174 29.23 -3.67 -21.74
C LEU A 174 28.76 -3.69 -23.20
N TYR A 175 27.53 -3.25 -23.49
CA TYR A 175 26.97 -3.34 -24.84
C TYR A 175 26.43 -2.05 -25.43
N ARG A 176 26.75 -0.90 -24.81
CA ARG A 176 26.36 0.41 -25.32
C ARG A 176 26.75 0.64 -26.79
N LYS A 177 27.83 0.00 -27.26
CA LYS A 177 28.34 0.10 -28.63
C LYS A 177 27.65 -0.83 -29.64
N HIS A 178 26.92 -1.84 -29.18
CA HIS A 178 26.38 -2.91 -30.04
C HIS A 178 25.00 -2.61 -30.64
N GLY A 179 24.42 -1.44 -30.36
CA GLY A 179 23.10 -1.07 -30.89
C GLY A 179 21.97 -2.00 -30.44
N VAL A 180 22.17 -2.69 -29.31
CA VAL A 180 21.21 -3.63 -28.71
C VAL A 180 20.27 -2.87 -27.78
N PHE A 181 18.99 -3.22 -27.83
CA PHE A 181 17.98 -2.65 -26.96
C PHE A 181 18.04 -3.23 -25.56
N PHE A 182 17.84 -2.38 -24.55
CA PHE A 182 17.80 -2.81 -23.16
C PHE A 182 16.47 -2.49 -22.52
N ARG A 183 15.82 -3.51 -21.97
CA ARG A 183 14.67 -3.34 -21.11
C ARG A 183 14.93 -3.87 -19.72
N THR A 184 14.25 -3.27 -18.75
CA THR A 184 14.20 -3.79 -17.39
C THR A 184 12.79 -3.91 -16.86
N ASN A 185 12.57 -4.96 -16.07
CA ASN A 185 11.42 -5.06 -15.21
C ASN A 185 11.67 -4.21 -13.94
N GLY A 186 11.08 -3.02 -13.88
CA GLY A 186 11.19 -2.09 -12.77
C GLY A 186 10.16 -2.29 -11.66
N VAL A 187 9.35 -3.35 -11.73
CA VAL A 187 8.15 -3.50 -10.90
C VAL A 187 8.44 -3.61 -9.40
N GLN A 188 9.58 -4.16 -9.02
CA GLN A 188 9.96 -4.31 -7.60
C GLN A 188 10.80 -3.15 -7.06
N VAL A 189 11.26 -2.25 -7.93
CA VAL A 189 12.21 -1.18 -7.57
C VAL A 189 11.58 0.21 -7.60
N MET A 190 10.67 0.44 -8.56
CA MET A 190 10.01 1.73 -8.74
C MET A 190 9.10 2.02 -7.54
N GLY A 191 9.29 3.16 -6.89
CA GLY A 191 8.55 3.56 -5.68
C GLY A 191 9.01 2.87 -4.39
N LYS A 192 10.14 2.17 -4.38
CA LYS A 192 10.75 1.66 -3.13
C LYS A 192 12.12 2.24 -2.83
N ILE A 193 12.94 2.40 -3.87
CA ILE A 193 14.22 3.07 -3.76
C ILE A 193 14.27 4.21 -4.79
N PRO A 194 15.14 5.20 -4.58
CA PRO A 194 15.40 6.20 -5.58
C PRO A 194 15.89 5.58 -6.88
N VAL A 195 15.15 5.82 -7.97
CA VAL A 195 15.49 5.33 -9.30
C VAL A 195 15.67 6.50 -10.25
N GLU A 196 16.84 6.54 -10.89
CA GLU A 196 17.11 7.48 -11.97
C GLU A 196 17.30 6.71 -13.27
N VAL A 197 16.22 6.53 -14.02
CA VAL A 197 16.17 5.74 -15.26
C VAL A 197 17.16 6.28 -16.32
N SER A 198 17.43 7.60 -16.32
CA SER A 198 18.43 8.22 -17.18
C SER A 198 19.85 7.70 -16.93
N LYS A 199 20.21 7.39 -15.68
CA LYS A 199 21.52 6.83 -15.32
C LYS A 199 21.67 5.39 -15.79
N TRP A 200 20.62 4.58 -15.63
CA TRP A 200 20.61 3.20 -16.15
C TRP A 200 20.69 3.16 -17.68
N ASN A 201 20.28 4.24 -18.34
CA ASN A 201 20.32 4.39 -19.80
C ASN A 201 19.60 3.22 -20.51
N VAL A 202 18.53 2.74 -19.88
CA VAL A 202 17.59 1.72 -20.39
C VAL A 202 16.67 2.32 -21.44
N ASP A 203 16.19 1.49 -22.35
CA ASP A 203 15.32 1.88 -23.45
C ASP A 203 13.84 1.68 -23.09
N TRP A 204 13.52 0.63 -22.30
CA TRP A 204 12.20 0.38 -21.72
C TRP A 204 12.25 0.04 -20.23
N VAL A 205 11.25 0.49 -19.46
CA VAL A 205 11.04 0.06 -18.06
C VAL A 205 9.57 -0.33 -17.84
N SER A 206 9.33 -1.53 -17.32
CA SER A 206 8.00 -1.91 -16.86
C SER A 206 7.72 -1.42 -15.44
N ILE A 207 6.54 -0.84 -15.25
CA ILE A 207 6.07 -0.24 -14.00
C ILE A 207 4.70 -0.81 -13.65
N SER A 208 4.40 -0.97 -12.37
CA SER A 208 3.15 -1.57 -11.90
C SER A 208 2.64 -0.86 -10.65
N SER A 209 1.32 -0.64 -10.56
CA SER A 209 0.70 0.00 -9.38
C SER A 209 0.67 -0.87 -8.12
N PRO A 210 0.25 -2.16 -8.18
CA PRO A 210 0.02 -2.96 -6.96
C PRO A 210 1.27 -3.27 -6.13
N LYS A 211 2.46 -2.96 -6.66
CA LYS A 211 3.73 -3.15 -5.95
C LYS A 211 4.18 -1.90 -5.19
N VAL A 212 3.40 -0.83 -5.30
CA VAL A 212 3.52 0.44 -4.57
C VAL A 212 2.17 0.84 -3.97
N TYR A 213 1.40 -0.15 -3.49
CA TYR A 213 0.09 0.04 -2.84
C TYR A 213 -1.03 0.65 -3.71
N GLY A 214 -0.83 0.76 -5.03
CA GLY A 214 -1.86 1.21 -5.96
C GLY A 214 -2.80 0.11 -6.47
N LEU A 215 -3.73 0.49 -7.35
CA LEU A 215 -4.80 -0.40 -7.84
C LEU A 215 -4.29 -1.53 -8.74
N LYS A 216 -4.93 -2.71 -8.66
CA LYS A 216 -4.69 -3.81 -9.61
C LYS A 216 -5.20 -3.45 -11.01
N ARG A 217 -4.67 -4.16 -12.01
CA ARG A 217 -5.03 -4.03 -13.45
C ARG A 217 -4.59 -2.73 -14.13
N ILE A 218 -3.63 -2.01 -13.55
CA ILE A 218 -2.99 -0.85 -14.17
C ILE A 218 -1.48 -0.89 -13.96
N GLY A 219 -0.77 -0.52 -15.01
CA GLY A 219 0.67 -0.38 -15.03
C GLY A 219 1.08 0.60 -16.11
N ALA A 220 2.38 0.77 -16.26
CA ALA A 220 2.93 1.61 -17.30
C ALA A 220 4.20 1.00 -17.88
N CYS A 221 4.56 1.43 -19.08
CA CYS A 221 5.83 1.16 -19.70
C CYS A 221 6.48 2.50 -20.02
N TYR A 222 7.60 2.78 -19.39
CA TYR A 222 8.45 3.88 -19.80
C TYR A 222 9.18 3.48 -21.09
N ILE A 223 9.16 4.37 -22.08
CA ILE A 223 9.87 4.28 -23.34
C ILE A 223 10.73 5.52 -23.50
N ARG A 224 12.02 5.33 -23.76
CA ARG A 224 12.94 6.45 -23.94
C ARG A 224 12.62 7.28 -25.19
N CYS A 225 12.24 8.55 -25.03
CA CYS A 225 11.79 9.41 -26.15
C CYS A 225 12.80 9.69 -27.28
N ARG A 226 14.09 9.42 -27.09
CA ARG A 226 15.08 9.55 -28.19
C ARG A 226 15.10 8.34 -29.13
N LEU A 227 14.31 7.31 -28.88
CA LEU A 227 14.13 6.18 -29.78
C LEU A 227 13.42 6.65 -31.06
N LYS A 228 14.19 7.00 -32.09
CA LYS A 228 13.68 7.36 -33.44
C LYS A 228 13.30 6.10 -34.23
N VAL A 229 12.45 5.25 -33.67
CA VAL A 229 12.06 4.00 -34.34
C VAL A 229 10.55 3.90 -34.45
N ARG A 230 10.06 3.61 -35.66
CA ARG A 230 8.65 3.31 -35.90
C ARG A 230 8.36 1.90 -35.42
N ILE A 231 7.61 1.80 -34.33
CA ILE A 231 7.18 0.54 -33.74
C ILE A 231 5.74 0.27 -34.20
N SER A 232 5.48 -0.95 -34.67
CA SER A 232 4.11 -1.38 -34.99
C SER A 232 3.38 -1.78 -33.70
N PRO A 233 2.18 -1.24 -33.41
CA PRO A 233 1.49 -1.56 -32.18
C PRO A 233 1.06 -3.03 -32.10
N LEU A 234 0.97 -3.56 -30.88
CA LEU A 234 0.44 -4.91 -30.64
C LEU A 234 -1.08 -4.95 -30.80
N ILE A 235 -1.72 -3.85 -30.40
CA ILE A 235 -3.17 -3.66 -30.43
C ILE A 235 -3.43 -2.46 -31.35
N SER A 236 -4.15 -2.69 -32.44
CA SER A 236 -4.59 -1.65 -33.38
C SER A 236 -6.02 -1.18 -33.05
N GLY A 237 -6.32 0.09 -33.38
CA GLY A 237 -7.66 0.69 -33.26
C GLY A 237 -7.71 1.93 -32.37
N GLY A 238 -7.99 3.11 -32.95
CA GLY A 238 -8.27 4.34 -32.18
C GLY A 238 -7.06 5.23 -31.84
N GLY A 239 -5.82 4.75 -32.02
CA GLY A 239 -4.63 5.60 -31.99
C GLY A 239 -4.25 6.18 -30.62
N GLN A 240 -4.80 5.67 -29.52
CA GLN A 240 -4.43 6.06 -28.16
C GLN A 240 -2.95 5.76 -27.85
N GLU A 241 -2.41 6.37 -26.80
CA GLU A 241 -1.04 6.15 -26.31
C GLU A 241 0.00 6.30 -27.44
N HIS A 242 -0.09 7.40 -28.20
CA HIS A 242 0.77 7.69 -29.36
C HIS A 242 0.75 6.62 -30.47
N VAL A 243 -0.39 5.96 -30.67
CA VAL A 243 -0.55 4.83 -31.61
C VAL A 243 0.29 3.61 -31.21
N LEU A 244 0.90 3.62 -30.02
CA LEU A 244 1.71 2.52 -29.50
C LEU A 244 0.89 1.60 -28.59
N ARG A 245 -0.28 2.01 -28.09
CA ARG A 245 -1.17 1.09 -27.37
C ARG A 245 -2.61 1.55 -27.52
N SER A 246 -3.34 0.85 -28.36
CA SER A 246 -4.77 1.09 -28.55
C SER A 246 -5.60 0.64 -27.34
N GLY A 247 -6.73 1.30 -27.15
CA GLY A 247 -7.72 0.99 -26.11
C GLY A 247 -7.93 2.14 -25.15
N THR A 248 -9.21 2.35 -24.81
CA THR A 248 -9.65 3.39 -23.86
C THR A 248 -8.90 3.27 -22.53
N LEU A 249 -8.41 4.41 -22.04
CA LEU A 249 -7.80 4.48 -20.71
C LEU A 249 -8.90 4.50 -19.67
N ALA A 250 -8.65 3.88 -18.52
CA ALA A 250 -9.57 3.93 -17.38
C ALA A 250 -9.10 5.05 -16.43
N PRO A 251 -9.77 6.22 -16.39
CA PRO A 251 -9.29 7.38 -15.64
C PRO A 251 -9.08 7.07 -14.16
N SER A 252 -10.01 6.35 -13.53
CA SER A 252 -9.90 5.97 -12.11
C SER A 252 -8.65 5.14 -11.81
N LEU A 253 -8.29 4.21 -12.70
CA LEU A 253 -7.08 3.40 -12.56
C LEU A 253 -5.82 4.23 -12.78
N VAL A 254 -5.84 5.12 -13.76
CA VAL A 254 -4.71 6.01 -14.08
C VAL A 254 -4.45 6.99 -12.93
N ILE A 255 -5.51 7.59 -12.37
CA ILE A 255 -5.44 8.48 -11.21
C ILE A 255 -4.88 7.73 -10.00
N GLY A 256 -5.43 6.55 -9.68
CA GLY A 256 -4.93 5.72 -8.58
C GLY A 256 -3.47 5.27 -8.80
N PHE A 257 -3.08 5.03 -10.06
CA PHE A 257 -1.69 4.74 -10.40
C PHE A 257 -0.78 5.95 -10.13
N GLY A 258 -1.20 7.16 -10.49
CA GLY A 258 -0.46 8.39 -10.21
C GLY A 258 -0.32 8.71 -8.74
N GLU A 259 -1.42 8.63 -8.01
CA GLU A 259 -1.42 8.94 -6.59
C GLU A 259 -0.53 7.98 -5.79
N ALA A 260 -0.60 6.68 -6.09
CA ALA A 260 0.27 5.69 -5.45
C ALA A 260 1.76 5.97 -5.68
N HIS A 261 2.15 6.37 -6.90
CA HIS A 261 3.55 6.70 -7.20
C HIS A 261 3.99 8.05 -6.63
N ARG A 262 3.07 9.04 -6.55
CA ARG A 262 3.32 10.33 -5.89
C ARG A 262 3.63 10.12 -4.40
N ILE A 263 2.76 9.38 -3.69
CA ILE A 263 2.95 9.04 -2.27
C ILE A 263 4.27 8.28 -2.09
N ALA A 264 4.52 7.25 -2.90
CA ALA A 264 5.75 6.48 -2.83
C ALA A 264 7.02 7.34 -3.02
N GLN A 265 6.98 8.31 -3.93
CA GLN A 265 8.08 9.24 -4.14
C GLN A 265 8.28 10.18 -2.92
N GLU A 266 7.20 10.72 -2.38
CA GLU A 266 7.25 11.56 -1.18
C GLU A 266 7.79 10.81 0.03
N GLU A 267 7.42 9.54 0.20
CA GLU A 267 7.96 8.68 1.26
C GLU A 267 9.46 8.42 1.07
N ILE A 268 9.92 8.16 -0.18
CA ILE A 268 11.35 8.00 -0.47
C ILE A 268 12.13 9.29 -0.17
N GLU A 269 11.61 10.45 -0.58
CA GLU A 269 12.22 11.76 -0.34
C GLU A 269 12.23 12.09 1.16
N TYR A 270 11.15 11.74 1.88
CA TYR A 270 11.09 11.84 3.33
C TYR A 270 12.14 10.95 3.99
N THR A 271 12.23 9.66 3.67
CA THR A 271 13.28 8.78 4.23
C THR A 271 14.69 9.29 3.92
N ARG A 272 14.92 9.88 2.74
CA ARG A 272 16.21 10.48 2.38
C ARG A 272 16.58 11.72 3.16
N THR A 273 15.61 12.58 3.45
CA THR A 273 15.82 13.84 4.18
C THR A 273 15.80 13.64 5.69
N SER A 274 15.13 12.59 6.16
CA SER A 274 14.99 12.26 7.58
C SER A 274 16.21 11.57 8.18
N GLU A 275 17.29 11.32 7.42
CA GLU A 275 18.48 10.69 7.98
C GLU A 275 19.82 11.14 7.36
N PRO A 276 20.80 11.39 8.25
CA PRO A 276 21.86 10.41 8.50
C PRO A 276 21.78 9.83 9.92
N PHE A 277 20.69 9.11 10.26
CA PHE A 277 20.55 8.46 11.57
C PHE A 277 20.81 6.93 11.52
N PHE A 278 20.62 6.25 10.38
CA PHE A 278 21.08 4.87 10.13
C PHE A 278 22.57 4.77 9.74
N SER A 279 23.30 5.88 9.59
CA SER A 279 24.74 5.85 9.28
C SER A 279 25.64 5.58 10.50
N GLN A 280 25.09 5.43 11.71
CA GLN A 280 25.86 5.16 12.93
C GLN A 280 25.71 3.75 13.53
N HIS A 281 24.99 2.83 12.89
CA HIS A 281 25.00 1.41 13.30
C HIS A 281 25.40 0.49 12.13
N SER A 282 26.71 0.42 11.93
CA SER A 282 27.46 -0.73 11.37
C SER A 282 27.40 -0.99 9.86
N ILE A 283 28.14 -0.19 9.09
CA ILE A 283 29.18 -0.78 8.23
C ILE A 283 30.45 -0.76 9.07
N CYS A 284 30.87 -1.91 9.59
CA CYS A 284 32.22 -2.04 10.13
C CYS A 284 33.22 -1.85 8.98
N PRO A 285 34.14 -0.88 9.05
CA PRO A 285 35.33 -0.89 8.22
C PRO A 285 36.39 -1.69 8.97
N SER A 286 36.57 -2.96 8.63
CA SER A 286 37.80 -3.67 9.01
C SER A 286 38.71 -3.78 7.79
N THR A 287 39.59 -2.80 7.71
CA THR A 287 40.85 -2.83 6.99
C THR A 287 41.61 -4.12 7.31
N MET A 288 42.28 -4.64 6.29
CA MET A 288 43.22 -5.76 6.34
C MET A 288 44.18 -5.67 7.53
N GLN A 289 44.34 -6.79 8.26
CA GLN A 289 45.65 -7.25 8.74
C GLN A 289 45.59 -8.73 9.16
N GLY A 290 46.44 -9.53 8.50
CA GLY A 290 47.21 -10.64 9.05
C GLY A 290 46.58 -11.65 10.01
N ASP A 291 46.49 -12.87 9.50
CA ASP A 291 46.85 -14.13 10.17
C ASP A 291 45.97 -14.74 11.28
N ASN A 292 45.81 -16.06 11.09
CA ASN A 292 45.36 -17.09 12.01
C ASN A 292 43.87 -17.14 12.33
N TYR A 293 43.13 -18.00 11.61
CA TYR A 293 42.78 -19.31 12.16
C TYR A 293 42.35 -20.29 11.05
N MET A 294 43.09 -21.39 10.98
CA MET A 294 42.93 -22.50 10.05
C MET A 294 41.75 -23.42 10.37
N ARG A 295 41.08 -23.88 9.30
CA ARG A 295 40.47 -25.21 9.04
C ARG A 295 39.49 -25.81 10.07
N LYS A 296 38.32 -26.21 9.53
CA LYS A 296 37.90 -27.63 9.51
C LYS A 296 36.83 -27.93 8.43
N SER A 297 37.30 -28.56 7.34
CA SER A 297 36.72 -29.70 6.63
C SER A 297 35.19 -29.83 6.52
N TYR A 298 34.64 -29.55 5.34
CA TYR A 298 33.42 -30.19 4.85
C TYR A 298 33.79 -31.50 4.15
N HIS A 299 33.34 -32.63 4.69
CA HIS A 299 33.43 -33.92 4.03
C HIS A 299 32.23 -34.14 3.10
N ASN A 300 32.61 -34.54 1.89
CA ASN A 300 31.81 -34.88 0.72
C ASN A 300 30.77 -35.98 1.05
N LYS A 301 29.50 -35.77 0.69
CA LYS A 301 28.54 -36.86 0.48
C LYS A 301 27.88 -36.68 -0.88
N GLN A 302 28.12 -37.67 -1.74
CA GLN A 302 27.69 -37.75 -3.13
C GLN A 302 26.16 -37.64 -3.32
N PRO A 303 25.71 -37.16 -4.50
CA PRO A 303 24.30 -37.15 -4.85
C PRO A 303 23.81 -38.57 -5.18
N LYS A 304 22.76 -39.04 -4.50
CA LYS A 304 22.01 -40.23 -4.91
C LYS A 304 21.09 -39.86 -6.07
N GLN A 305 21.23 -40.59 -7.17
CA GLN A 305 20.39 -40.57 -8.37
C GLN A 305 18.89 -40.62 -8.02
N PHE A 306 18.12 -39.66 -8.51
CA PHE A 306 16.66 -39.77 -8.59
C PHE A 306 16.30 -40.35 -9.96
N THR A 307 16.04 -41.66 -10.00
CA THR A 307 15.41 -42.32 -11.15
C THR A 307 13.92 -41.99 -11.19
N ARG A 308 13.49 -41.50 -12.35
CA ARG A 308 12.08 -41.36 -12.74
C ARG A 308 11.41 -42.73 -12.76
N THR A 309 10.22 -42.84 -12.17
CA THR A 309 9.19 -43.80 -12.61
C THR A 309 7.82 -43.17 -12.52
N PHE A 310 7.19 -43.02 -13.68
CA PHE A 310 5.75 -42.77 -13.87
C PHE A 310 4.94 -43.96 -13.32
N ARG A 311 3.77 -43.70 -12.70
CA ARG A 311 2.53 -44.43 -13.02
C ARG A 311 1.28 -43.90 -12.27
N THR A 312 0.34 -43.40 -13.08
CA THR A 312 -1.11 -43.66 -13.11
C THR A 312 -2.01 -43.48 -11.89
N MET A 313 -3.09 -42.73 -12.14
CA MET A 313 -4.33 -42.62 -11.37
C MET A 313 -4.90 -43.97 -10.92
N SER A 314 -5.56 -43.98 -9.74
CA SER A 314 -6.87 -44.63 -9.61
C SER A 314 -7.65 -44.09 -8.40
N TYR A 315 -8.94 -43.85 -8.64
CA TYR A 315 -9.98 -43.60 -7.66
C TYR A 315 -10.28 -44.88 -6.86
N THR A 316 -10.47 -44.79 -5.54
CA THR A 316 -11.46 -45.61 -4.82
C THR A 316 -11.94 -44.93 -3.54
N LYS A 317 -13.26 -45.02 -3.34
CA LYS A 317 -14.07 -44.53 -2.23
C LYS A 317 -13.90 -45.36 -0.94
N ALA A 318 -14.30 -44.70 0.16
CA ALA A 318 -14.94 -45.23 1.37
C ALA A 318 -14.09 -46.12 2.30
N ASP A 319 -13.92 -45.68 3.57
CA ASP A 319 -14.81 -46.19 4.61
C ASP A 319 -14.61 -45.49 5.97
N THR A 320 -15.75 -45.15 6.56
CA THR A 320 -15.96 -44.76 7.95
C THR A 320 -15.49 -45.84 8.92
N LYS A 321 -14.74 -45.45 9.97
CA LYS A 321 -14.85 -46.09 11.29
C LYS A 321 -14.37 -45.17 12.42
N LYS A 322 -15.30 -44.86 13.33
CA LYS A 322 -15.06 -44.29 14.67
C LYS A 322 -14.08 -45.17 15.44
N GLY A 323 -13.04 -44.59 16.01
CA GLY A 323 -12.07 -45.26 16.88
C GLY A 323 -11.62 -44.34 18.00
N LYS A 324 -12.00 -44.72 19.22
CA LYS A 324 -11.78 -44.09 20.52
C LYS A 324 -10.40 -43.46 20.78
N LEU A 325 -10.49 -42.38 21.55
CA LEU A 325 -9.48 -41.75 22.40
C LEU A 325 -8.56 -42.78 23.09
N HIS A 326 -7.25 -42.65 22.88
CA HIS A 326 -6.24 -43.18 23.79
C HIS A 326 -5.13 -42.15 24.01
N ASN A 327 -5.03 -41.70 25.26
CA ASN A 327 -3.97 -40.86 25.78
C ASN A 327 -2.83 -41.79 26.22
N THR A 328 -1.65 -41.63 25.65
CA THR A 328 -0.40 -42.08 26.26
C THR A 328 0.63 -40.96 26.10
N LYS A 329 1.03 -40.41 27.25
CA LYS A 329 2.20 -39.55 27.45
C LYS A 329 3.46 -40.43 27.55
N GLU A 330 4.61 -39.77 27.41
CA GLU A 330 6.00 -40.29 27.38
C GLU A 330 6.43 -40.66 25.94
N ASP A 331 7.45 -40.06 25.33
CA ASP A 331 8.60 -39.30 25.81
C ASP A 331 9.16 -38.42 24.67
N GLN A 332 9.76 -37.28 25.02
CA GLN A 332 11.06 -36.81 24.52
C GLN A 332 11.29 -35.34 24.94
N LYS A 333 11.95 -35.17 26.08
CA LYS A 333 12.79 -34.00 26.36
C LYS A 333 14.10 -34.19 25.58
N THR A 334 14.40 -33.29 24.63
CA THR A 334 15.49 -32.30 24.75
C THR A 334 15.62 -31.45 23.48
N ASP A 335 15.93 -30.17 23.71
CA ASP A 335 16.46 -29.18 22.78
C ASP A 335 15.60 -28.63 21.64
N LYS A 336 14.73 -27.68 22.03
CA LYS A 336 14.62 -26.39 21.31
C LYS A 336 14.56 -25.25 22.33
N LYS A 337 15.68 -24.53 22.53
CA LYS A 337 15.66 -23.13 22.97
C LYS A 337 15.03 -22.28 21.85
N ARG A 338 13.70 -22.38 21.71
CA ARG A 338 12.90 -21.31 21.13
C ARG A 338 12.89 -20.18 22.13
N ARG A 339 13.22 -18.96 21.70
CA ARG A 339 12.86 -17.76 22.46
C ARG A 339 11.35 -17.83 22.69
N ASN A 340 10.93 -18.01 23.93
CA ASN A 340 9.53 -17.98 24.33
C ASN A 340 9.00 -16.57 24.06
N LEU A 341 8.30 -16.38 22.93
CA LEU A 341 7.36 -15.27 22.79
C LEU A 341 6.27 -15.50 23.85
N LYS A 342 6.15 -14.54 24.77
CA LYS A 342 5.43 -14.68 26.04
C LYS A 342 3.91 -14.91 25.91
N TRP A 343 3.34 -14.91 24.70
CA TRP A 343 1.89 -15.01 24.49
C TRP A 343 1.58 -15.86 23.25
N THR A 344 1.12 -17.11 23.47
CA THR A 344 0.71 -18.04 22.39
C THR A 344 -0.79 -18.33 22.40
N THR A 345 -1.56 -17.64 23.25
CA THR A 345 -3.02 -17.73 23.34
C THR A 345 -3.61 -16.44 22.77
N SER A 346 -4.55 -16.53 21.81
CA SER A 346 -5.30 -15.36 21.33
C SER A 346 -6.11 -14.77 22.50
N TYR A 347 -6.03 -13.44 22.64
CA TYR A 347 -6.64 -12.68 23.74
C TYR A 347 -8.18 -12.80 23.77
N SER A 348 -8.78 -13.18 22.64
CA SER A 348 -10.22 -13.33 22.42
C SER A 348 -10.91 -14.44 23.25
N LYS A 349 -10.16 -15.41 23.79
CA LYS A 349 -10.72 -16.55 24.55
C LYS A 349 -10.51 -16.48 26.05
N ILE A 350 -10.03 -15.34 26.54
CA ILE A 350 -9.58 -15.17 27.92
C ILE A 350 -10.73 -14.61 28.76
N THR A 351 -11.11 -15.34 29.81
CA THR A 351 -12.11 -14.87 30.78
C THR A 351 -11.57 -13.68 31.59
N ILE A 352 -12.46 -12.88 32.19
CA ILE A 352 -12.04 -11.74 33.03
C ILE A 352 -11.08 -12.16 34.14
N ARG A 353 -11.32 -13.32 34.79
CA ARG A 353 -10.44 -13.83 35.84
C ARG A 353 -9.06 -14.21 35.32
N GLU A 354 -8.99 -14.79 34.12
CA GLU A 354 -7.71 -15.09 33.49
C GLU A 354 -7.00 -13.82 33.06
N ALA A 355 -7.72 -12.82 32.55
CA ALA A 355 -7.17 -11.51 32.24
C ALA A 355 -6.60 -10.83 33.49
N GLU A 356 -7.32 -10.84 34.62
CA GLU A 356 -6.82 -10.34 35.91
C GLU A 356 -5.54 -11.07 36.35
N ASN A 357 -5.49 -12.40 36.22
CA ASN A 357 -4.30 -13.19 36.54
C ASN A 357 -3.10 -12.85 35.63
N LEU A 358 -3.34 -12.62 34.34
CA LEU A 358 -2.30 -12.25 33.38
C LEU A 358 -1.80 -10.81 33.57
N LEU A 359 -2.71 -9.91 33.92
CA LEU A 359 -2.39 -8.52 34.21
C LEU A 359 -1.68 -8.39 35.56
N GLY A 360 -1.96 -9.28 36.51
CA GLY A 360 -1.49 -9.22 37.89
C GLY A 360 -2.22 -8.16 38.72
N ILE A 361 -3.37 -7.67 38.24
CA ILE A 361 -4.14 -6.57 38.80
C ILE A 361 -5.64 -6.91 38.66
N ARG A 362 -6.46 -6.53 39.66
CA ARG A 362 -7.92 -6.63 39.59
C ARG A 362 -8.49 -5.58 38.64
N LEU A 363 -9.42 -5.98 37.77
CA LEU A 363 -10.04 -5.06 36.83
C LEU A 363 -11.23 -4.37 37.51
N ALA A 364 -11.13 -3.05 37.70
CA ALA A 364 -12.23 -2.24 38.21
C ALA A 364 -13.30 -2.06 37.11
N LEU A 365 -14.40 -2.82 37.19
CA LEU A 365 -15.47 -2.81 36.18
C LEU A 365 -16.49 -1.67 36.35
N ARG A 366 -16.40 -0.87 37.43
CA ARG A 366 -17.30 0.27 37.66
C ARG A 366 -16.78 1.50 36.92
N GLY A 367 -17.66 2.12 36.15
CA GLY A 367 -17.37 3.35 35.42
C GLY A 367 -17.33 4.58 36.32
N ILE A 368 -16.47 5.54 35.98
CA ILE A 368 -16.48 6.91 36.51
C ILE A 368 -16.99 7.89 35.45
N SER A 369 -17.43 9.08 35.85
CA SER A 369 -17.85 10.08 34.86
C SER A 369 -16.67 10.49 33.97
N VAL A 370 -16.95 10.80 32.71
CA VAL A 370 -15.92 11.25 31.76
C VAL A 370 -15.27 12.54 32.25
N LYS A 371 -16.05 13.45 32.85
CA LYS A 371 -15.55 14.68 33.44
C LYS A 371 -14.46 14.42 34.48
N LEU A 372 -14.65 13.45 35.38
CA LEU A 372 -13.63 13.05 36.35
C LEU A 372 -12.42 12.38 35.67
N MET A 373 -12.64 11.61 34.61
CA MET A 373 -11.56 10.96 33.86
C MET A 373 -10.65 11.95 33.13
N LEU A 374 -11.18 13.11 32.74
CA LEU A 374 -10.47 14.19 32.08
C LEU A 374 -9.95 15.27 33.05
N GLU A 375 -10.32 15.22 34.33
CA GLU A 375 -9.94 16.22 35.33
C GLU A 375 -8.41 16.28 35.49
N GLY A 376 -7.85 17.50 35.49
CA GLY A 376 -6.41 17.73 35.60
C GLY A 376 -5.59 17.34 34.36
N LYS A 377 -6.24 16.96 33.24
CA LYS A 377 -5.56 16.62 31.99
C LYS A 377 -5.71 17.74 30.97
N HIS A 378 -4.64 18.00 30.23
CA HIS A 378 -4.60 19.07 29.23
C HIS A 378 -4.69 18.51 27.81
N GLY A 379 -5.60 19.05 27.01
CA GLY A 379 -5.62 18.83 25.57
C GLY A 379 -4.70 19.84 24.86
N LEU A 380 -4.18 19.47 23.69
CA LEU A 380 -3.35 20.34 22.84
C LEU A 380 -4.19 21.29 21.98
N LEU A 381 -5.38 20.85 21.56
CA LEU A 381 -6.27 21.69 20.75
C LEU A 381 -6.95 22.78 21.61
N GLY A 382 -6.96 24.01 21.09
CA GLY A 382 -7.67 25.14 21.69
C GLY A 382 -9.20 24.99 21.61
N PRO A 383 -9.96 25.79 22.38
CA PRO A 383 -11.42 25.70 22.45
C PRO A 383 -12.11 25.81 21.08
N ASP A 384 -11.62 26.69 20.21
CA ASP A 384 -12.18 26.93 18.88
C ASP A 384 -11.95 25.72 17.95
N ALA A 385 -10.74 25.16 17.93
CA ALA A 385 -10.42 23.96 17.17
C ALA A 385 -11.20 22.73 17.66
N ILE A 386 -11.44 22.61 18.96
CA ILE A 386 -12.31 21.56 19.52
C ILE A 386 -13.76 21.76 19.03
N LEU A 387 -14.27 22.99 19.03
CA LEU A 387 -15.62 23.27 18.56
C LEU A 387 -15.77 22.96 17.06
N GLU A 388 -14.76 23.30 16.26
CA GLU A 388 -14.69 22.94 14.85
C GLU A 388 -14.70 21.41 14.65
N ALA A 389 -13.87 20.69 15.41
CA ALA A 389 -13.84 19.23 15.38
C ALA A 389 -15.21 18.62 15.69
N LYS A 390 -15.89 19.15 16.71
CA LYS A 390 -17.25 18.71 17.06
C LYS A 390 -18.23 18.92 15.90
N ARG A 391 -18.20 20.07 15.23
CA ARG A 391 -19.06 20.38 14.07
C ARG A 391 -18.80 19.47 12.88
N GLU A 392 -17.54 19.21 12.56
CA GLU A 392 -17.22 18.33 11.44
C GLU A 392 -17.58 16.87 11.71
N VAL A 393 -17.40 16.39 12.95
CA VAL A 393 -17.88 15.07 13.37
C VAL A 393 -19.41 15.00 13.26
N TYR A 394 -20.13 15.97 13.81
CA TYR A 394 -21.60 16.03 13.75
C TYR A 394 -22.12 15.96 12.31
N LYS A 395 -21.62 16.85 11.42
CA LYS A 395 -22.01 16.86 10.00
C LYS A 395 -21.68 15.54 9.30
N GLY A 396 -20.54 14.94 9.60
CA GLY A 396 -20.15 13.64 9.04
C GLY A 396 -21.12 12.54 9.44
N LEU A 397 -21.49 12.48 10.71
CA LEU A 397 -22.46 11.52 11.24
C LEU A 397 -23.86 11.72 10.66
N VAL A 398 -24.38 12.96 10.62
CA VAL A 398 -25.70 13.25 10.04
C VAL A 398 -25.75 12.86 8.56
N ARG A 399 -24.73 13.23 7.77
CA ARG A 399 -24.65 12.84 6.35
C ARG A 399 -24.63 11.33 6.15
N TYR A 400 -23.92 10.61 7.02
CA TYR A 400 -23.88 9.15 6.97
C TYR A 400 -25.26 8.55 7.26
N LEU A 401 -25.92 9.03 8.31
CA LEU A 401 -27.27 8.61 8.70
C LEU A 401 -28.29 8.91 7.59
N ASP A 402 -28.23 10.08 6.96
CA ASP A 402 -29.14 10.47 5.87
C ASP A 402 -28.95 9.61 4.61
N ALA A 403 -27.71 9.20 4.32
CA ALA A 403 -27.38 8.46 3.10
C ALA A 403 -27.76 6.97 3.15
N GLY A 404 -27.71 6.34 4.33
CA GLY A 404 -27.89 4.89 4.45
C GLY A 404 -28.45 4.39 5.78
N GLY A 405 -28.69 5.27 6.75
CA GLY A 405 -29.18 4.93 8.10
C GLY A 405 -28.15 4.22 8.99
N TYR A 406 -28.36 4.27 10.30
CA TYR A 406 -27.69 3.35 11.23
C TYR A 406 -28.51 2.07 11.33
N PRO A 407 -27.97 0.91 10.95
CA PRO A 407 -28.73 -0.33 10.95
C PRO A 407 -29.11 -0.70 12.38
N THR A 408 -30.31 -1.23 12.54
CA THR A 408 -30.77 -1.82 13.80
C THR A 408 -30.30 -3.27 13.89
N GLU A 409 -30.26 -3.88 15.08
CA GLU A 409 -29.85 -5.30 15.24
C GLU A 409 -30.70 -6.27 14.39
N SER A 410 -31.91 -5.86 13.98
CA SER A 410 -32.79 -6.60 13.07
C SER A 410 -32.39 -6.55 11.59
N ASP A 411 -31.51 -5.62 11.21
CA ASP A 411 -31.05 -5.47 9.84
C ASP A 411 -30.09 -6.62 9.45
N PRO A 412 -30.32 -7.33 8.33
CA PRO A 412 -29.41 -8.35 7.82
C PRO A 412 -27.95 -7.86 7.67
N ASP A 413 -27.78 -6.57 7.33
CA ASP A 413 -26.49 -5.94 7.06
C ASP A 413 -25.83 -5.35 8.31
N PHE A 414 -26.55 -5.32 9.46
CA PHE A 414 -25.96 -5.03 10.79
C PHE A 414 -24.75 -5.93 11.09
N LYS A 415 -24.69 -7.09 10.43
CA LYS A 415 -23.66 -8.11 10.62
C LYS A 415 -22.34 -7.83 9.89
N GLU A 416 -22.24 -6.92 8.93
CA GLU A 416 -21.01 -6.81 8.11
C GLU A 416 -20.15 -5.55 8.27
N ALA A 417 -20.65 -4.31 8.44
CA ALA A 417 -19.73 -3.17 8.25
C ALA A 417 -20.00 -1.81 8.93
N ASN A 418 -21.21 -1.49 9.41
CA ASN A 418 -21.54 -0.07 9.65
C ASN A 418 -20.95 0.54 10.93
N ILE A 419 -20.50 -0.29 11.88
CA ILE A 419 -19.76 0.18 13.08
C ILE A 419 -18.48 0.90 12.66
N ASN A 420 -17.74 0.32 11.71
CA ASN A 420 -16.43 0.83 11.30
C ASN A 420 -16.52 2.18 10.61
N ASP A 421 -17.62 2.41 9.89
CA ASP A 421 -17.88 3.66 9.21
C ASP A 421 -18.17 4.77 10.22
N ILE A 422 -19.03 4.52 11.21
CA ILE A 422 -19.29 5.51 12.27
C ILE A 422 -18.02 5.83 13.05
N VAL A 423 -17.21 4.82 13.37
CA VAL A 423 -15.90 5.02 14.01
C VAL A 423 -15.02 5.91 13.12
N ALA A 424 -14.93 5.62 11.82
CA ALA A 424 -14.16 6.41 10.86
C ALA A 424 -14.65 7.87 10.74
N PHE A 425 -15.95 8.09 10.59
CA PHE A 425 -16.56 9.44 10.53
C PHE A 425 -16.37 10.23 11.82
N THR A 426 -16.18 9.54 12.95
CA THR A 426 -15.89 10.17 14.24
C THR A 426 -14.41 10.54 14.37
N ILE A 427 -13.50 9.62 14.06
CA ILE A 427 -12.07 9.82 14.36
C ILE A 427 -11.35 10.64 13.29
N TYR A 428 -11.73 10.53 12.01
CA TYR A 428 -11.00 11.20 10.92
C TYR A 428 -10.99 12.73 11.02
N PRO A 429 -12.12 13.42 11.28
CA PRO A 429 -12.09 14.87 11.44
C PRO A 429 -11.20 15.31 12.61
N ILE A 430 -11.24 14.58 13.72
CA ILE A 430 -10.42 14.85 14.91
C ILE A 430 -8.93 14.69 14.60
N LEU A 431 -8.55 13.59 13.92
CA LEU A 431 -7.17 13.33 13.54
C LEU A 431 -6.64 14.35 12.52
N ALA A 432 -7.48 14.75 11.56
CA ALA A 432 -7.12 15.76 10.57
C ALA A 432 -6.81 17.11 11.23
N LEU A 433 -7.70 17.58 12.11
CA LEU A 433 -7.50 18.82 12.85
C LEU A 433 -6.30 18.74 13.79
N PHE A 434 -6.14 17.63 14.52
CA PHE A 434 -4.99 17.44 15.39
C PHE A 434 -3.66 17.47 14.62
N LYS A 435 -3.58 16.85 13.45
CA LYS A 435 -2.39 16.90 12.57
C LYS A 435 -2.10 18.32 12.10
N HIS A 436 -3.13 19.06 11.72
CA HIS A 436 -3.01 20.43 11.25
C HIS A 436 -2.47 21.36 12.35
N GLU A 437 -3.06 21.30 13.54
CA GLU A 437 -2.74 22.21 14.65
C GLU A 437 -1.43 21.86 15.38
N THR A 438 -1.10 20.56 15.51
CA THR A 438 0.06 20.14 16.32
C THR A 438 1.30 19.80 15.50
N THR A 439 1.21 19.74 14.16
CA THR A 439 2.25 19.25 13.23
C THR A 439 2.73 17.81 13.49
N ARG A 440 2.13 17.08 14.45
CA ARG A 440 2.48 15.70 14.77
C ARG A 440 2.03 14.75 13.65
N LYS A 441 2.94 13.90 13.20
CA LYS A 441 2.65 12.85 12.21
C LYS A 441 1.95 11.65 12.86
N LEU A 442 0.65 11.77 13.06
CA LEU A 442 -0.17 10.66 13.54
C LEU A 442 -0.43 9.64 12.42
N HIS A 443 -0.28 8.35 12.73
CA HIS A 443 -0.65 7.24 11.85
C HIS A 443 -1.82 6.48 12.45
N LEU A 444 -2.86 6.24 11.66
CA LEU A 444 -3.93 5.31 12.00
C LEU A 444 -3.62 3.97 11.32
N SER A 445 -3.52 2.90 12.11
CA SER A 445 -3.33 1.55 11.61
C SER A 445 -4.48 0.67 12.08
N ARG A 446 -5.03 -0.14 11.17
CA ARG A 446 -6.20 -0.98 11.41
C ARG A 446 -5.85 -2.45 11.30
N GLU A 447 -6.14 -3.21 12.34
CA GLU A 447 -5.95 -4.67 12.41
C GLU A 447 -7.30 -5.37 12.61
N LYS A 448 -7.46 -6.58 12.05
CA LYS A 448 -8.67 -7.40 12.23
C LYS A 448 -8.31 -8.71 12.91
N GLU A 449 -8.90 -8.99 14.07
CA GLU A 449 -8.73 -10.26 14.79
C GLU A 449 -10.02 -11.07 14.79
N ILE A 450 -9.93 -12.36 14.43
CA ILE A 450 -11.06 -13.29 14.44
C ILE A 450 -11.23 -13.87 15.85
N ILE A 451 -12.37 -13.58 16.49
CA ILE A 451 -12.72 -14.01 17.85
C ILE A 451 -13.35 -15.40 17.85
N SER A 452 -14.26 -15.67 16.92
CA SER A 452 -14.96 -16.94 16.87
C SER A 452 -15.22 -17.40 15.43
N LYS A 453 -15.37 -18.72 15.25
CA LYS A 453 -15.87 -19.34 14.03
C LYS A 453 -17.17 -20.02 14.41
N ASP A 454 -18.28 -19.57 13.83
CA ASP A 454 -19.56 -20.23 14.07
C ASP A 454 -19.49 -21.64 13.46
N SER A 455 -19.65 -22.64 14.32
CA SER A 455 -19.64 -24.06 13.92
C SER A 455 -21.00 -24.54 13.43
N SER A 456 -22.06 -23.73 13.61
CA SER A 456 -23.45 -24.10 13.32
C SER A 456 -24.01 -23.48 12.03
N THR A 457 -23.51 -22.32 11.60
CA THR A 457 -23.86 -21.70 10.30
C THR A 457 -22.62 -21.52 9.42
N SER A 458 -22.34 -22.54 8.60
CA SER A 458 -21.65 -22.41 7.30
C SER A 458 -20.40 -21.50 7.24
N GLY A 459 -19.53 -21.51 8.26
CA GLY A 459 -18.17 -20.93 8.16
C GLY A 459 -18.04 -19.42 8.45
N MET A 460 -19.04 -18.78 9.06
CA MET A 460 -18.97 -17.38 9.48
C MET A 460 -17.91 -17.14 10.58
N ARG A 461 -17.19 -16.02 10.52
CA ARG A 461 -16.14 -15.62 11.49
C ARG A 461 -16.56 -14.32 12.19
N GLU A 462 -16.67 -14.33 13.51
CA GLU A 462 -16.78 -13.10 14.29
C GLU A 462 -15.38 -12.48 14.42
N PHE A 463 -15.29 -11.16 14.25
CA PHE A 463 -14.04 -10.43 14.35
C PHE A 463 -14.22 -9.14 15.12
N VAL A 464 -13.12 -8.67 15.70
CA VAL A 464 -12.98 -7.34 16.28
C VAL A 464 -11.96 -6.56 15.45
N VAL A 465 -12.24 -5.28 15.27
CA VAL A 465 -11.32 -4.36 14.60
C VAL A 465 -10.57 -3.58 15.67
N MET A 466 -9.26 -3.51 15.52
CA MET A 466 -8.38 -2.72 16.38
C MET A 466 -7.77 -1.60 15.57
N ASP A 467 -8.03 -0.38 15.99
CA ASP A 467 -7.48 0.84 15.42
C ASP A 467 -6.44 1.42 16.38
N TYR A 468 -5.19 1.46 15.95
CA TYR A 468 -4.11 2.09 16.69
C TYR A 468 -3.80 3.45 16.09
N ILE A 469 -3.83 4.49 16.93
CA ILE A 469 -3.30 5.81 16.60
C ILE A 469 -1.91 5.92 17.21
N SER A 470 -0.89 6.03 16.36
CA SER A 470 0.52 6.08 16.73
C SER A 470 1.24 7.33 16.23
N HIS A 471 2.35 7.67 16.88
CA HIS A 471 3.31 8.65 16.40
C HIS A 471 4.72 8.08 16.64
N ASN A 472 5.51 7.95 15.58
CA ASN A 472 6.76 7.18 15.57
C ASN A 472 6.52 5.73 16.03
N GLU A 473 7.33 5.23 16.96
CA GLU A 473 7.19 3.88 17.53
C GLU A 473 6.13 3.80 18.65
N MET A 474 5.60 4.95 19.09
CA MET A 474 4.74 5.05 20.26
C MET A 474 3.27 4.96 19.85
N LYS A 475 2.50 4.12 20.55
CA LYS A 475 1.06 3.97 20.34
C LYS A 475 0.30 4.73 21.42
N TYR A 476 -0.59 5.66 21.01
CA TYR A 476 -1.23 6.63 21.91
C TYR A 476 -2.65 6.20 22.27
N VAL A 477 -3.41 5.80 21.25
CA VAL A 477 -4.81 5.44 21.39
C VAL A 477 -5.04 4.10 20.72
N LEU A 478 -5.73 3.21 21.43
CA LEU A 478 -6.27 1.97 20.89
C LEU A 478 -7.79 2.07 20.84
N ILE A 479 -8.42 1.82 19.71
CA ILE A 479 -9.87 1.73 19.60
C ILE A 479 -10.21 0.30 19.22
N VAL A 480 -11.06 -0.35 20.01
CA VAL A 480 -11.50 -1.72 19.81
C VAL A 480 -12.97 -1.69 19.43
N GLU A 481 -13.24 -1.98 18.16
CA GLU A 481 -14.56 -1.94 17.56
C GLU A 481 -15.16 -3.34 17.58
N ALA A 482 -16.32 -3.48 18.23
CA ALA A 482 -16.92 -4.77 18.47
C ALA A 482 -18.44 -4.72 18.39
N LYS A 483 -19.03 -5.86 18.00
CA LYS A 483 -20.46 -6.07 18.16
C LYS A 483 -20.80 -6.30 19.62
N LYS A 484 -22.05 -6.01 19.99
CA LYS A 484 -22.59 -6.23 21.34
C LYS A 484 -22.37 -7.64 21.89
N VAL A 485 -22.53 -8.66 21.04
CA VAL A 485 -22.30 -10.07 21.41
C VAL A 485 -20.84 -10.37 21.78
N SER A 486 -19.88 -9.59 21.25
CA SER A 486 -18.44 -9.75 21.48
C SER A 486 -17.85 -8.66 22.37
N LEU A 487 -18.69 -7.80 22.98
CA LEU A 487 -18.23 -6.64 23.75
C LEU A 487 -17.44 -7.04 25.00
N GLY A 488 -17.74 -8.21 25.58
CA GLY A 488 -16.96 -8.77 26.69
C GLY A 488 -15.51 -9.11 26.28
N ASP A 489 -15.35 -9.80 25.16
CA ASP A 489 -14.05 -10.23 24.64
C ASP A 489 -13.24 -9.03 24.14
N ALA A 490 -13.89 -8.11 23.42
CA ALA A 490 -13.30 -6.84 22.98
C ALA A 490 -12.75 -6.01 24.15
N ARG A 491 -13.48 -5.98 25.26
CA ARG A 491 -13.03 -5.28 26.47
C ARG A 491 -11.81 -5.96 27.11
N ASN A 492 -11.80 -7.29 27.20
CA ASN A 492 -10.66 -8.03 27.75
C ASN A 492 -9.41 -7.83 26.86
N GLN A 493 -9.60 -7.87 25.55
CA GLN A 493 -8.57 -7.57 24.57
C GLN A 493 -8.03 -6.14 24.74
N CYS A 494 -8.91 -5.15 24.86
CA CYS A 494 -8.50 -3.77 25.10
C CYS A 494 -7.62 -3.65 26.37
N PHE A 495 -7.98 -4.28 27.48
CA PHE A 495 -7.16 -4.23 28.71
C PHE A 495 -5.76 -4.84 28.51
N LEU A 496 -5.68 -5.99 27.86
CA LEU A 496 -4.41 -6.70 27.64
C LEU A 496 -3.52 -5.92 26.66
N SER A 497 -4.11 -5.40 25.57
CA SER A 497 -3.42 -4.58 24.60
C SER A 497 -2.97 -3.23 25.17
N LEU A 498 -3.73 -2.61 26.08
CA LEU A 498 -3.29 -1.38 26.75
C LEU A 498 -2.10 -1.60 27.68
N LYS A 499 -2.05 -2.74 28.38
CA LYS A 499 -0.88 -3.08 29.19
C LYS A 499 0.36 -3.24 28.30
N ASP A 500 0.25 -4.02 27.24
CA ASP A 500 1.34 -4.24 26.28
C ASP A 500 1.78 -2.90 25.64
N MET A 501 0.81 -2.07 25.25
CA MET A 501 1.06 -0.74 24.71
C MET A 501 1.86 0.14 25.68
N ARG A 502 1.50 0.16 26.98
CA ARG A 502 2.23 0.92 27.99
C ARG A 502 3.64 0.37 28.21
N ASP A 503 3.79 -0.94 28.24
CA ASP A 503 5.08 -1.61 28.44
C ASP A 503 6.02 -1.32 27.25
N CYS A 504 5.51 -1.38 26.02
CA CYS A 504 6.25 -0.99 24.80
C CYS A 504 6.60 0.50 24.78
N ASN A 505 5.70 1.35 25.27
CA ASN A 505 5.94 2.79 25.38
C ASN A 505 6.91 3.17 26.53
N GLY A 506 7.39 2.19 27.31
CA GLY A 506 8.30 2.46 28.43
C GLY A 506 7.64 3.19 29.63
N GLY A 507 6.31 3.11 29.76
CA GLY A 507 5.53 3.73 30.84
C GLY A 507 4.58 4.84 30.38
N GLY A 508 4.20 5.71 31.31
CA GLY A 508 3.23 6.79 31.09
C GLY A 508 1.77 6.33 31.17
N THR A 509 0.86 7.23 30.76
CA THR A 509 -0.57 6.93 30.65
C THR A 509 -0.91 6.55 29.22
N VAL A 510 -1.65 5.47 29.05
CA VAL A 510 -2.18 5.07 27.74
C VAL A 510 -3.70 5.03 27.74
N TYR A 511 -4.29 5.23 26.57
CA TYR A 511 -5.73 5.36 26.42
C TYR A 511 -6.28 4.35 25.42
N GLY A 512 -7.43 3.78 25.76
CA GLY A 512 -8.17 2.88 24.90
C GLY A 512 -9.64 3.26 24.84
N PHE A 513 -10.30 2.84 23.77
CA PHE A 513 -11.74 2.97 23.60
C PHE A 513 -12.31 1.62 23.19
N VAL A 514 -13.42 1.23 23.79
CA VAL A 514 -14.22 0.08 23.33
C VAL A 514 -15.53 0.64 22.80
N THR A 515 -15.89 0.28 21.57
CA THR A 515 -17.03 0.89 20.87
C THR A 515 -17.88 -0.09 20.08
N MET A 516 -19.18 0.21 20.01
CA MET A 516 -20.15 -0.40 19.08
C MET A 516 -20.55 0.56 17.95
N GLY A 517 -19.80 1.66 17.78
CA GLY A 517 -20.10 2.73 16.83
C GLY A 517 -20.95 3.82 17.48
N ASP A 518 -22.18 3.50 17.85
CA ASP A 518 -23.12 4.41 18.52
C ASP A 518 -22.71 4.77 19.95
N SER A 519 -21.90 3.93 20.57
CA SER A 519 -21.59 3.99 21.98
C SER A 519 -20.17 3.58 22.29
N TRP A 520 -19.55 4.37 23.17
CA TRP A 520 -18.13 4.33 23.45
C TRP A 520 -17.88 4.24 24.95
N ARG A 521 -16.77 3.59 25.32
CA ARG A 521 -16.21 3.67 26.67
C ARG A 521 -14.72 3.91 26.59
N MET A 522 -14.26 4.92 27.31
CA MET A 522 -12.84 5.22 27.44
C MET A 522 -12.25 4.40 28.59
N ILE A 523 -11.04 3.90 28.36
CA ILE A 523 -10.22 3.18 29.32
C ILE A 523 -8.88 3.92 29.38
N SER A 524 -8.41 4.23 30.58
CA SER A 524 -7.04 4.71 30.78
C SER A 524 -6.25 3.74 31.63
N PHE A 525 -4.96 3.60 31.32
CA PHE A 525 -4.02 2.78 32.08
C PHE A 525 -2.72 3.54 32.35
N ASP A 526 -2.50 3.90 33.61
CA ASP A 526 -1.29 4.56 34.13
C ASP A 526 -0.48 3.63 35.06
N GLY A 527 -0.97 2.41 35.27
CA GLY A 527 -0.59 1.50 36.34
C GLY A 527 -1.83 0.89 36.98
N GLU A 528 -2.95 1.64 36.98
CA GLU A 528 -4.28 1.16 37.33
C GLU A 528 -5.26 1.39 36.18
N PHE A 529 -6.22 0.48 36.01
CA PHE A 529 -7.26 0.65 34.98
C PHE A 529 -8.40 1.51 35.51
N LYS A 530 -8.74 2.56 34.76
CA LYS A 530 -9.93 3.39 34.99
C LYS A 530 -10.83 3.29 33.77
N LEU A 531 -12.12 3.07 34.00
CA LEU A 531 -13.13 2.92 32.96
C LEU A 531 -14.13 4.08 33.06
N SER A 532 -14.52 4.67 31.94
CA SER A 532 -15.59 5.68 31.92
C SER A 532 -16.97 5.05 31.94
N ASN A 533 -17.96 5.85 32.34
CA ASN A 533 -19.36 5.60 31.98
C ASN A 533 -19.51 5.54 30.46
N LYS A 534 -20.61 4.94 30.00
CA LYS A 534 -20.95 4.85 28.58
C LYS A 534 -21.11 6.28 28.03
N ILE A 535 -20.50 6.52 26.87
CA ILE A 535 -20.62 7.75 26.09
C ILE A 535 -21.51 7.37 24.91
N GLU A 536 -22.71 7.94 24.86
CA GLU A 536 -23.56 7.81 23.68
C GLU A 536 -23.09 8.84 22.64
N LEU A 537 -23.14 8.46 21.37
CA LEU A 537 -22.72 9.31 20.26
C LEU A 537 -23.89 9.67 19.34
N LEU A 538 -24.91 8.81 19.27
CA LEU A 538 -26.09 8.96 18.41
C LEU A 538 -27.37 9.01 19.24
N PHE A 539 -28.38 9.72 18.75
CA PHE A 539 -29.74 9.75 19.28
C PHE A 539 -30.75 10.04 18.15
N ASP A 540 -32.03 9.73 18.36
CA ASP A 540 -33.04 9.67 17.29
C ASP A 540 -33.26 11.00 16.55
N SER A 541 -33.24 12.14 17.25
CA SER A 541 -33.44 13.49 16.68
C SER A 541 -32.14 14.21 16.31
N MET A 542 -31.02 13.48 16.20
CA MET A 542 -29.70 14.07 15.99
C MET A 542 -29.61 14.92 14.71
N GLY A 543 -30.39 14.64 13.65
CA GLY A 543 -30.39 15.47 12.44
C GLY A 543 -31.04 16.85 12.61
N GLU A 544 -31.84 17.04 13.66
CA GLU A 544 -32.64 18.24 13.90
C GLU A 544 -32.14 19.08 15.09
N ASP A 545 -31.34 18.49 15.98
CA ASP A 545 -30.89 19.12 17.23
C ASP A 545 -29.35 19.08 17.39
N GLU A 546 -28.67 19.94 16.63
CA GLU A 546 -27.21 20.10 16.71
C GLU A 546 -26.78 20.59 18.10
N GLU A 547 -27.56 21.48 18.72
CA GLU A 547 -27.22 22.07 20.02
C GLU A 547 -27.17 21.02 21.13
N GLN A 548 -28.17 20.11 21.16
CA GLN A 548 -28.17 19.00 22.09
C GLN A 548 -26.97 18.06 21.87
N TRP A 549 -26.64 17.75 20.61
CA TRP A 549 -25.48 16.92 20.32
C TRP A 549 -24.17 17.57 20.81
N MET A 550 -24.03 18.88 20.59
CA MET A 550 -22.87 19.66 21.03
C MET A 550 -22.73 19.67 22.55
N ALA A 551 -23.84 19.72 23.29
CA ALA A 551 -23.82 19.72 24.76
C ALA A 551 -23.50 18.34 25.35
N ASP A 552 -24.21 17.30 24.92
CA ASP A 552 -24.29 16.05 25.67
C ASP A 552 -23.50 14.88 25.04
N TYR A 553 -23.35 14.86 23.71
CA TYR A 553 -22.84 13.70 22.96
C TYR A 553 -21.45 13.93 22.36
N SER A 554 -21.03 15.19 22.23
CA SER A 554 -19.74 15.58 21.66
C SER A 554 -18.53 15.37 22.59
N ILE A 555 -18.75 14.87 23.82
CA ILE A 555 -17.71 14.70 24.85
C ILE A 555 -16.57 13.77 24.38
N LEU A 556 -16.87 12.83 23.47
CA LEU A 556 -15.89 11.93 22.88
C LEU A 556 -14.75 12.68 22.17
N VAL A 557 -15.05 13.83 21.55
CA VAL A 557 -14.04 14.67 20.89
C VAL A 557 -13.00 15.17 21.90
N GLN A 558 -13.46 15.55 23.10
CA GLN A 558 -12.57 15.98 24.18
C GLN A 558 -11.76 14.81 24.74
N CYS A 559 -12.37 13.63 24.87
CA CYS A 559 -11.66 12.41 25.26
C CYS A 559 -10.49 12.10 24.32
N LEU A 560 -10.74 12.15 23.00
CA LEU A 560 -9.71 11.89 22.00
C LEU A 560 -8.63 12.97 22.00
N ASN A 561 -8.99 14.25 22.15
CA ASN A 561 -8.01 15.32 22.30
C ASN A 561 -7.07 15.08 23.50
N VAL A 562 -7.62 14.74 24.66
CA VAL A 562 -6.82 14.42 25.86
C VAL A 562 -5.97 13.19 25.63
N ALA A 563 -6.52 12.14 25.03
CA ALA A 563 -5.82 10.88 24.78
C ALA A 563 -4.63 11.05 23.82
N LEU A 564 -4.80 11.84 22.76
CA LEU A 564 -3.75 12.17 21.79
C LEU A 564 -2.68 13.10 22.38
N SER A 565 -3.06 13.90 23.38
CA SER A 565 -2.15 14.87 24.01
C SER A 565 -1.29 14.25 25.11
N ASN A 566 -1.86 13.32 25.89
CA ASN A 566 -1.25 12.76 27.10
C ASN A 566 -0.89 11.27 26.95
N GLY A 567 -0.95 10.71 25.74
CA GLY A 567 -0.62 9.31 25.49
C GLY A 567 0.90 9.09 25.53
N ALA A 568 1.33 8.03 26.25
CA ALA A 568 2.71 7.61 26.42
C ALA A 568 3.59 8.52 27.29
N LYS A 569 4.82 8.07 27.62
CA LYS A 569 5.72 8.74 28.57
C LYS A 569 5.96 10.20 28.15
N ASP A 570 5.66 11.10 29.07
CA ASP A 570 5.37 12.51 28.84
C ASP A 570 6.30 13.22 27.84
N LEU A 571 5.69 13.89 26.86
CA LEU A 571 6.24 15.10 26.25
C LEU A 571 6.11 16.24 27.26
N VAL A 572 6.94 16.22 28.30
CA VAL A 572 7.30 17.46 28.99
C VAL A 572 8.29 18.19 28.08
N GLU A 573 7.90 19.40 27.70
CA GLU A 573 8.67 20.46 27.03
C GLU A 573 8.99 20.30 25.54
N VAL A 574 8.20 20.99 24.71
CA VAL A 574 8.77 21.86 23.68
C VAL A 574 8.07 23.22 23.80
N VAL A 575 8.78 24.19 24.37
CA VAL A 575 8.50 25.64 24.28
C VAL A 575 9.00 26.14 22.94
#